data_AF-A0A816B4K8-F1
#
_entry.id   AF-A0A816B4K8-F1
#
_cell.length_a   1.000
_cell.length_b   1.000
_cell.length_c   1.000
_cell.angle_alpha   90.00
_cell.angle_beta   90.00
_cell.angle_gamma   90.00
#
_symmetry.space_group_name_H-M   'P 1'
#
loop_
_entity.id
_entity.type
_entity.pdbx_description
1 polymer ?
#
loop_
_entity_poly.entity_id
_entity_poly.type
_entity_poly.pdbx_seq_one_letter_code
_entity_poly.pdbx_strand_id
1 'polypeptide(L)'
;TPLKDLNSKFGFDLRRQMLHKLANKDSELWPNDAEKCETIYQKYKQYQIPKEEIDWIGLLPDEAVDKLEAMETDQLEKSIRPWKESLRENLVKTLAQRVKDGQPIDIKLVEQKP
;
A
#
# COMPACT_ATOMS: atom_id res chain seq x y z
N THR A 1 18.94 -0.35 21.24
CA THR A 1 18.33 0.32 22.40
C THR A 1 16.83 0.08 22.37
N PRO A 2 16.23 -0.42 23.46
CA PRO A 2 14.77 -0.48 23.61
C PRO A 2 14.14 0.89 23.36
N LEU A 3 12.90 0.94 22.85
CA LEU A 3 12.24 2.22 22.54
C LEU A 3 12.18 3.16 23.75
N LYS A 4 11.94 2.58 24.94
CA LYS A 4 11.76 3.32 26.20
C LYS A 4 13.03 4.02 26.70
N ASP A 5 14.20 3.63 26.19
CA ASP A 5 15.48 4.12 26.68
C ASP A 5 16.13 5.14 25.73
N LEU A 6 15.59 5.32 24.52
CA LEU A 6 16.17 6.19 23.49
C LEU A 6 15.84 7.67 23.73
N ASN A 7 14.69 7.97 24.34
CA ASN A 7 14.22 9.30 24.78
C ASN A 7 14.53 10.46 23.81
N SER A 8 14.50 10.20 22.51
CA SER A 8 14.88 11.16 21.47
C SER A 8 14.10 10.89 20.20
N LYS A 9 13.32 11.88 19.74
CA LYS A 9 12.61 11.82 18.46
C LYS A 9 13.58 11.61 17.29
N PHE A 10 14.68 12.36 17.29
CA PHE A 10 15.73 12.19 16.28
C PHE A 10 16.32 10.78 16.27
N GLY A 11 16.54 10.18 17.45
CA GLY A 11 17.00 8.80 17.56
C GLY A 11 16.02 7.81 16.92
N PHE A 12 14.71 8.03 17.10
CA PHE A 12 13.68 7.22 16.44
C PHE A 12 13.69 7.37 14.93
N ASP A 13 13.80 8.60 14.42
CA ASP A 13 13.83 8.87 12.99
C ASP A 13 15.08 8.26 12.33
N LEU A 14 16.24 8.36 12.99
CA LEU A 14 17.47 7.70 12.54
C LEU A 14 17.30 6.18 12.50
N ARG A 15 16.73 5.59 13.55
CA ARG A 15 16.45 4.15 13.62
C ARG A 15 15.52 3.71 12.50
N ARG A 16 14.44 4.43 12.25
CA ARG A 16 13.49 4.15 11.16
C ARG A 16 14.19 4.17 9.80
N GLN A 17 14.97 5.21 9.53
CA GLN A 17 15.74 5.32 8.27
C GLN A 17 16.73 4.15 8.11
N MET A 18 17.49 3.81 9.15
CA MET A 18 18.40 2.68 9.12
C MET A 18 17.69 1.36 8.81
N LEU A 19 16.51 1.13 9.38
CA LEU A 19 15.70 -0.06 9.11
C LEU A 19 15.17 -0.10 7.67
N HIS A 20 14.74 1.03 7.11
CA HIS A 20 14.35 1.10 5.69
C HIS A 20 15.52 0.75 4.78
N LYS A 21 16.70 1.31 5.03
CA LYS A 21 17.93 1.01 4.28
C LYS A 21 18.29 -0.48 4.36
N LEU A 22 18.14 -1.08 5.54
CA LEU A 22 18.37 -2.50 5.75
C LEU A 22 17.36 -3.37 5.00
N ALA A 23 16.07 -3.01 5.02
CA ALA A 23 14.99 -3.76 4.37
C ALA A 23 15.05 -3.68 2.83
N ASN A 24 15.49 -2.55 2.28
CA ASN A 24 15.67 -2.37 0.84
C ASN A 24 16.97 -2.98 0.30
N LYS A 25 17.92 -3.34 1.18
CA LYS A 25 19.30 -3.68 0.79
C LYS A 25 19.87 -2.62 -0.15
N ASP A 26 19.77 -1.35 0.26
CA ASP A 26 20.07 -0.23 -0.62
C ASP A 26 21.49 -0.32 -1.22
N SER A 27 21.55 -0.74 -2.48
CA SER A 27 22.78 -0.79 -3.28
C SER A 27 23.38 0.61 -3.50
N GLU A 28 22.57 1.67 -3.34
CA GLU A 28 22.99 3.07 -3.42
C GLU A 28 23.91 3.51 -2.29
N LEU A 29 23.93 2.82 -1.14
CA LEU A 29 24.82 3.18 -0.03
C LEU A 29 26.31 2.98 -0.40
N TRP A 30 26.59 2.00 -1.26
CA TRP A 30 27.96 1.63 -1.65
C TRP A 30 28.02 1.27 -3.14
N PRO A 31 27.84 2.24 -4.05
CA PRO A 31 27.70 1.98 -5.48
C PRO A 31 28.94 1.32 -6.10
N ASN A 32 30.12 1.51 -5.51
CA ASN A 32 31.39 0.97 -6.00
C ASN A 32 31.92 -0.23 -5.20
N ASP A 33 31.24 -0.65 -4.13
CA ASP A 33 31.78 -1.64 -3.19
C ASP A 33 30.70 -2.58 -2.64
N ALA A 34 30.38 -3.60 -3.43
CA ALA A 34 29.35 -4.58 -3.09
C ALA A 34 29.73 -5.47 -1.91
N GLU A 35 31.03 -5.74 -1.70
CA GLU A 35 31.52 -6.54 -0.56
C GLU A 35 31.27 -5.83 0.77
N LYS A 36 31.48 -4.52 0.82
CA LYS A 36 31.13 -3.70 1.99
C LYS A 36 29.63 -3.67 2.25
N CYS A 37 28.81 -3.59 1.20
CA CYS A 37 27.35 -3.64 1.35
C CYS A 37 26.90 -4.96 1.99
N GLU A 38 27.38 -6.10 1.48
CA GLU A 38 27.01 -7.43 1.99
C GLU A 38 27.51 -7.66 3.43
N THR A 39 28.75 -7.25 3.75
CA THR A 39 29.29 -7.38 5.11
C THR A 39 28.51 -6.56 6.14
N ILE A 40 28.11 -5.32 5.80
CA ILE A 40 27.25 -4.51 6.66
C ILE A 40 25.86 -5.12 6.78
N TYR A 41 25.27 -5.58 5.67
CA TYR A 41 23.96 -6.23 5.67
C TYR A 41 23.95 -7.43 6.61
N GLN A 42 24.92 -8.34 6.49
CA GLN A 42 25.01 -9.53 7.34
C GLN A 42 25.17 -9.17 8.83
N LYS A 43 25.91 -8.10 9.14
CA LYS A 43 26.09 -7.62 10.52
C LYS A 43 24.78 -7.18 11.18
N TYR A 44 23.88 -6.55 10.42
CA TYR A 44 22.63 -5.99 10.97
C TYR A 44 21.37 -6.79 10.62
N LYS A 45 21.50 -7.88 9.85
CA LYS A 45 20.40 -8.73 9.36
C LYS A 45 19.43 -9.19 10.46
N GLN A 46 19.91 -9.41 11.68
CA GLN A 46 19.08 -9.81 12.82
C GLN A 46 18.00 -8.79 13.21
N TYR A 47 18.14 -7.53 12.80
CA TYR A 47 17.17 -6.46 13.06
C TYR A 47 16.22 -6.22 11.89
N GLN A 48 16.20 -7.12 10.90
CA GLN A 48 15.30 -6.99 9.77
C GLN A 48 13.85 -7.14 10.21
N ILE A 49 13.04 -6.16 9.81
CA ILE A 49 11.61 -6.06 10.08
C ILE A 49 10.92 -5.78 8.73
N PRO A 50 9.66 -6.20 8.51
CA PRO A 50 8.90 -5.85 7.31
C PRO A 50 8.81 -4.33 7.09
N LYS A 51 8.83 -3.89 5.83
CA LYS A 51 8.76 -2.46 5.47
C LYS A 51 7.51 -1.77 6.05
N GLU A 52 6.39 -2.47 5.98
CA GLU A 52 5.10 -2.01 6.52
C GLU A 52 5.19 -1.70 8.01
N GLU A 53 5.87 -2.52 8.80
CA GLU A 53 6.06 -2.27 10.24
C GLU A 53 7.05 -1.14 10.50
N ILE A 54 8.13 -1.04 9.71
CA ILE A 54 9.15 0.01 9.84
C ILE A 54 8.53 1.40 9.69
N ASP A 55 7.59 1.53 8.77
CA ASP A 55 6.88 2.76 8.45
C ASP A 55 6.15 3.38 9.65
N TRP A 56 5.82 2.59 10.67
CA TRP A 56 5.13 3.07 11.89
C TRP A 56 6.08 3.27 13.08
N ILE A 57 7.34 2.85 12.98
CA ILE A 57 8.29 2.98 14.07
C ILE A 57 8.65 4.45 14.28
N GLY A 58 8.55 4.91 15.54
CA GLY A 58 9.07 6.23 15.90
C GLY A 58 8.17 7.41 15.54
N LEU A 59 6.98 7.13 14.99
CA LEU A 59 5.94 8.14 14.84
C LEU A 59 5.40 8.52 16.21
N LEU A 60 5.17 9.82 16.40
CA LEU A 60 4.35 10.31 17.51
C LEU A 60 2.88 9.89 17.29
N PRO A 61 2.05 9.84 18.35
CA PRO A 61 0.63 9.51 18.21
C PRO A 61 -0.08 10.38 17.17
N ASP A 62 0.17 11.68 17.17
CA ASP A 62 -0.43 12.62 16.21
C ASP A 62 0.05 12.33 14.77
N GLU A 63 1.36 12.14 14.57
CA GLU A 63 1.92 11.77 13.26
C GLU A 63 1.37 10.43 12.73
N ALA A 64 1.08 9.49 13.62
CA ALA A 64 0.51 8.20 13.27
C ALA A 64 -0.96 8.33 12.86
N VAL A 65 -1.73 9.19 13.53
CA VAL A 65 -3.11 9.50 13.14
C VAL A 65 -3.14 10.19 11.77
N ASP A 66 -2.33 11.23 11.56
CA ASP A 66 -2.24 11.94 10.29
C ASP A 66 -1.89 10.99 9.12
N LYS A 67 -0.94 10.06 9.37
CA LYS A 67 -0.55 9.04 8.39
C LYS A 67 -1.71 8.08 8.09
N LEU A 68 -2.45 7.66 9.10
CA LEU A 68 -3.61 6.79 8.93
C LEU A 68 -4.71 7.48 8.12
N GLU A 69 -5.04 8.72 8.47
CA GLU A 69 -6.06 9.52 7.76
C GLU A 69 -5.70 9.71 6.28
N ALA A 70 -4.42 9.99 5.97
CA ALA A 70 -3.94 10.08 4.60
C ALA A 70 -4.10 8.74 3.85
N MET A 71 -3.76 7.62 4.50
CA MET A 71 -3.93 6.28 3.91
C MET A 71 -5.40 5.95 3.63
N GLU A 72 -6.30 6.26 4.57
CA GLU A 72 -7.74 6.05 4.42
C GLU A 72 -8.32 6.93 3.31
N THR A 73 -7.88 8.19 3.23
CA THR A 73 -8.29 9.13 2.18
C THR A 73 -7.85 8.64 0.80
N ASP A 74 -6.58 8.25 0.64
CA ASP A 74 -6.06 7.67 -0.59
C ASP A 74 -6.82 6.40 -1.02
N GLN A 75 -7.15 5.53 -0.05
CA GLN A 75 -7.94 4.33 -0.30
C GLN A 75 -9.35 4.67 -0.74
N LEU A 76 -9.99 5.65 -0.09
CA LEU A 76 -11.32 6.11 -0.43
C LEU A 76 -11.33 6.67 -1.85
N GLU A 77 -10.42 7.57 -2.20
CA GLU A 77 -10.31 8.17 -3.53
C GLU A 77 -10.15 7.11 -4.63
N LYS A 78 -9.29 6.10 -4.40
CA LYS A 78 -9.09 4.98 -5.33
C LYS A 78 -10.33 4.08 -5.45
N SER A 79 -11.13 4.00 -4.38
CA SER A 79 -12.34 3.19 -4.34
C SER A 79 -13.55 3.88 -4.98
N ILE A 80 -13.52 5.21 -5.17
CA ILE A 80 -14.61 5.95 -5.81
C ILE A 80 -14.74 5.47 -7.25
N ARG A 81 -15.78 4.66 -7.49
CA ARG A 81 -16.16 4.15 -8.80
C ARG A 81 -17.53 4.71 -9.20
N PRO A 82 -17.69 5.25 -10.42
CA PRO A 82 -19.01 5.66 -10.91
C PRO A 82 -19.99 4.49 -10.87
N TRP A 83 -21.21 4.73 -10.35
CA TRP A 83 -22.24 3.70 -10.22
C TRP A 83 -22.60 3.03 -11.56
N LYS A 84 -22.44 3.76 -12.67
CA LYS A 84 -22.61 3.24 -14.03
C LYS A 84 -21.77 2.00 -14.30
N GLU A 85 -20.54 1.93 -13.78
CA GLU A 85 -19.65 0.78 -13.98
C GLU A 85 -20.17 -0.44 -13.22
N SER A 86 -20.52 -0.28 -11.94
CA SER A 86 -21.10 -1.35 -11.12
C SER A 86 -22.43 -1.85 -11.69
N LEU A 87 -23.29 -0.95 -12.16
CA LEU A 87 -24.55 -1.30 -12.82
C LEU A 87 -24.32 -2.05 -14.13
N ARG A 88 -23.32 -1.63 -14.93
CA ARG A 88 -22.94 -2.33 -16.16
C ARG A 88 -22.46 -3.74 -15.86
N GLU A 89 -21.57 -3.92 -14.89
CA GLU A 89 -21.07 -5.24 -14.48
C GLU A 89 -22.22 -6.15 -14.01
N ASN A 90 -23.13 -5.62 -13.20
CA ASN A 90 -24.32 -6.35 -12.75
C ASN A 90 -25.25 -6.72 -13.91
N LEU A 91 -25.45 -5.82 -14.87
CA LEU A 91 -26.25 -6.06 -16.06
C LEU A 91 -25.63 -7.16 -16.93
N VAL A 92 -24.31 -7.10 -17.18
CA VAL A 92 -23.58 -8.13 -17.92
C VAL A 92 -23.70 -9.49 -17.22
N LYS A 93 -23.51 -9.55 -15.89
CA LYS A 93 -23.71 -10.78 -15.11
C LYS A 93 -25.12 -11.34 -15.25
N THR A 94 -26.13 -10.47 -15.15
CA THR A 94 -27.54 -10.86 -15.28
C THR A 94 -27.83 -11.40 -16.68
N LEU A 95 -27.35 -10.74 -17.73
CA LEU A 95 -27.52 -11.20 -19.10
C LEU A 95 -26.81 -12.54 -19.35
N ALA A 96 -25.58 -12.70 -18.86
CA ALA A 96 -24.86 -13.96 -18.96
C ALA A 96 -25.60 -15.11 -18.28
N GLN A 97 -26.26 -14.86 -17.14
CA GLN A 97 -27.08 -15.85 -16.48
C GLN A 97 -28.35 -16.19 -17.29
N ARG A 98 -29.05 -15.19 -17.81
CA ARG A 98 -30.24 -15.40 -18.66
C ARG A 98 -29.94 -16.20 -19.93
N VAL A 99 -28.77 -16.00 -20.54
CA VAL A 99 -28.31 -16.81 -21.68
C VAL A 99 -28.17 -18.28 -21.28
N LYS A 100 -27.60 -18.57 -20.11
CA LYS A 100 -27.48 -19.94 -19.59
C LYS A 100 -28.86 -20.56 -19.32
N ASP A 101 -29.79 -19.75 -18.83
CA ASP A 101 -31.15 -20.19 -18.51
C ASP A 101 -32.06 -20.28 -19.74
N GLY A 102 -31.55 -19.99 -20.95
CA GLY A 102 -32.29 -20.06 -22.21
C GLY A 102 -33.36 -18.97 -22.40
N GLN A 103 -33.29 -17.88 -21.64
CA GLN A 103 -34.25 -16.78 -21.73
C GLN A 103 -33.92 -15.82 -22.89
N PRO A 104 -34.92 -15.33 -23.65
CA PRO A 104 -34.70 -14.40 -24.74
C PRO A 104 -34.21 -13.03 -24.23
N ILE A 105 -33.24 -12.45 -24.93
CA ILE A 105 -32.72 -11.10 -24.65
C ILE A 105 -33.45 -10.12 -25.58
N ASP A 106 -34.42 -9.37 -25.05
CA ASP A 106 -35.10 -8.29 -25.77
C ASP A 106 -34.19 -7.07 -25.88
N ILE A 107 -33.53 -6.89 -27.02
CA ILE A 107 -32.77 -5.68 -27.35
C ILE A 107 -33.73 -4.71 -28.05
N LYS A 108 -34.59 -4.02 -27.28
CA LYS A 108 -35.31 -2.86 -27.84
C LYS A 108 -34.36 -1.66 -27.85
N LEU A 109 -34.08 -1.13 -29.04
CA LEU A 109 -33.32 0.12 -29.20
C LEU A 109 -34.05 1.24 -28.45
N VAL A 110 -33.43 1.75 -27.39
CA VAL A 110 -33.93 2.94 -26.69
C VAL A 110 -33.68 4.12 -27.62
N GLU A 111 -34.73 4.67 -28.22
CA GLU A 111 -34.64 5.91 -28.96
C GLU A 111 -34.11 7.00 -28.02
N GLN A 112 -32.97 7.60 -28.39
CA GLN A 112 -32.42 8.69 -27.59
C GLN A 112 -33.38 9.88 -27.70
N LYS A 113 -33.90 10.31 -26.54
CA LYS A 113 -34.75 11.50 -26.44
C LYS A 113 -33.93 12.73 -26.90
N PRO A 114 -34.50 13.64 -27.72
CA PRO A 114 -33.79 14.77 -28.30
C PRO A 114 -33.20 15.73 -27.26
#